data_AF-A0A9E4UWR0-F1
#
_entry.id   AF-A0A9E4UWR0-F1
#
_cell.length_a   1.000
_cell.length_b   1.000
_cell.length_c   1.000
_cell.angle_alpha   90.00
_cell.angle_beta   90.00
_cell.angle_gamma   90.00
#
_symmetry.space_group_name_H-M   'P 1'
#
loop_
_entity.id
_entity.type
_entity.pdbx_description
1 polymer ?
#
loop_
_entity_poly.entity_id
_entity_poly.type
_entity_poly.pdbx_seq_one_letter_code
_entity_poly.pdbx_strand_id
1 'polypeptide(L)'
;TVEHMSHRIAVMYLGKLVELAGAEEVCDDPAHPYTASLVAAATPLGRTPPWQIPIVGEVPSALQTPSGCAFHPRCAYAMPICSQVTPPLSQLANGRWVACHLYPDHIDSIDKSAPPPAPEIEDAITQEDTSKAAPL
;
A
#
# COMPACT_ATOMS: atom_id res chain seq x y z
N THR A 1 -12.27 -5.79 -9.41
CA THR A 1 -10.81 -5.60 -9.24
C THR A 1 -10.46 -5.74 -7.77
N VAL A 2 -9.18 -5.69 -7.35
CA VAL A 2 -8.79 -5.73 -5.93
C VAL A 2 -9.57 -4.69 -5.10
N GLU A 3 -9.81 -3.53 -5.71
CA GLU A 3 -10.68 -2.45 -5.23
C GLU A 3 -12.10 -2.91 -4.82
N HIS A 4 -12.76 -3.75 -5.64
CA HIS A 4 -14.16 -4.14 -5.45
C HIS A 4 -14.34 -5.32 -4.45
N MET A 5 -13.24 -5.90 -3.98
CA MET A 5 -13.25 -7.04 -3.05
C MET A 5 -12.63 -6.71 -1.68
N SER A 6 -12.18 -5.46 -1.49
CA SER A 6 -11.42 -5.06 -0.30
C SER A 6 -11.98 -3.77 0.28
N HIS A 7 -12.08 -3.68 1.60
CA HIS A 7 -12.35 -2.40 2.27
C HIS A 7 -11.09 -1.52 2.32
N ARG A 8 -9.93 -2.15 2.44
CA ARG A 8 -8.62 -1.50 2.54
C ARG A 8 -7.59 -2.23 1.69
N ILE A 9 -6.61 -1.50 1.17
CA ILE A 9 -5.51 -2.05 0.38
C ILE A 9 -4.18 -1.71 1.06
N ALA A 10 -3.38 -2.73 1.32
CA ALA A 10 -1.99 -2.60 1.77
C ALA A 10 -1.06 -2.84 0.57
N VAL A 11 -0.20 -1.87 0.26
CA VAL A 11 0.76 -1.96 -0.84
C VAL A 11 2.15 -2.16 -0.27
N MET A 12 2.87 -3.16 -0.76
CA MET A 12 4.20 -3.51 -0.30
C MET A 12 5.23 -3.45 -1.43
N TYR A 13 6.46 -3.08 -1.10
CA TYR A 13 7.60 -3.13 -2.02
C TYR A 13 8.84 -3.70 -1.33
N LEU A 14 9.43 -4.75 -1.90
CA LEU A 14 10.59 -5.48 -1.34
C LEU A 14 10.42 -5.79 0.17
N GLY A 15 9.24 -6.28 0.53
CA GLY A 15 8.90 -6.67 1.91
C GLY A 15 8.54 -5.52 2.86
N LYS A 16 8.53 -4.25 2.40
CA LYS A 16 8.16 -3.09 3.22
C LYS A 16 6.76 -2.61 2.88
N LEU A 17 5.93 -2.32 3.89
CA LEU A 17 4.64 -1.64 3.72
C LEU A 17 4.90 -0.18 3.31
N VAL A 18 4.40 0.22 2.14
CA VAL A 18 4.63 1.57 1.60
C VAL A 18 3.39 2.45 1.60
N GLU A 19 2.20 1.84 1.55
CA GLU A 19 0.93 2.55 1.62
C GLU A 19 -0.18 1.63 2.17
N LEU A 20 -1.09 2.21 2.96
CA LEU A 20 -2.29 1.53 3.46
C LEU A 20 -3.43 2.55 3.59
N ALA A 21 -4.49 2.37 2.81
CA ALA A 21 -5.67 3.24 2.80
C ALA A 21 -6.93 2.47 2.38
N GLY A 22 -8.08 3.15 2.34
CA GLY A 22 -9.30 2.62 1.74
C GLY A 22 -9.07 2.22 0.29
N ALA A 23 -9.81 1.21 -0.18
CA ALA A 23 -9.60 0.67 -1.51
C ALA A 23 -9.77 1.71 -2.64
N GLU A 24 -10.83 2.52 -2.55
CA GLU A 24 -11.09 3.64 -3.47
C GLU A 24 -9.96 4.69 -3.38
N GLU A 25 -9.54 5.08 -2.17
CA GLU A 25 -8.46 6.06 -1.98
C GLU A 25 -7.13 5.61 -2.60
N VAL A 26 -6.77 4.32 -2.48
CA VAL A 26 -5.55 3.77 -3.09
C VAL A 26 -5.65 3.78 -4.61
N CYS A 27 -6.83 3.49 -5.17
CA CYS A 27 -7.02 3.39 -6.61
C CYS A 27 -7.19 4.76 -7.28
N ASP A 28 -7.78 5.74 -6.61
CA ASP A 28 -8.08 7.05 -7.20
C ASP A 28 -7.01 8.11 -6.91
N ASP A 29 -6.48 8.12 -5.68
CA ASP A 29 -5.49 9.11 -5.23
C ASP A 29 -4.30 8.45 -4.52
N PRO A 30 -3.53 7.58 -5.19
CA PRO A 30 -2.41 6.88 -4.57
C PRO A 30 -1.34 7.84 -4.03
N ALA A 31 -1.01 7.72 -2.74
CA ALA A 31 -0.10 8.64 -2.06
C ALA A 31 1.38 8.33 -2.34
N HIS A 32 1.76 7.05 -2.45
CA HIS A 32 3.13 6.64 -2.70
C HIS A 32 3.40 6.52 -4.21
N PRO A 33 4.51 7.07 -4.76
CA PRO A 33 4.81 7.02 -6.20
C PRO A 33 4.83 5.61 -6.81
N TYR A 34 5.24 4.61 -6.02
CA TYR A 34 5.14 3.20 -6.41
C TYR A 34 3.68 2.75 -6.60
N THR A 35 2.80 3.03 -5.64
CA THR A 35 1.37 2.73 -5.73
C THR A 35 0.74 3.39 -6.95
N ALA A 36 1.06 4.67 -7.17
CA ALA A 36 0.58 5.41 -8.34
C ALA A 36 0.97 4.74 -9.66
N SER A 37 2.18 4.19 -9.71
CA SER A 37 2.64 3.45 -10.88
C SER A 37 1.94 2.10 -11.07
N LEU A 38 1.63 1.39 -9.97
CA LEU A 38 0.86 0.14 -10.02
C LEU A 38 -0.57 0.39 -10.51
N VAL A 39 -1.23 1.41 -9.97
CA VAL A 39 -2.59 1.82 -10.38
C VAL A 39 -2.61 2.21 -11.85
N ALA A 40 -1.63 3.00 -12.29
CA ALA A 40 -1.51 3.39 -13.69
C ALA A 40 -1.35 2.17 -14.61
N ALA A 41 -0.52 1.20 -14.23
CA ALA A 41 -0.31 -0.03 -14.98
C ALA A 41 -1.54 -0.96 -14.99
N ALA A 42 -2.36 -0.92 -13.94
CA ALA A 42 -3.60 -1.70 -13.83
C ALA A 42 -4.81 -1.02 -14.49
N THR A 43 -4.69 0.23 -14.92
CA THR A 43 -5.79 0.99 -15.53
C THR A 43 -6.17 0.40 -16.90
N PRO A 44 -7.45 0.05 -17.14
CA PRO A 44 -7.87 -0.56 -18.40
C PRO A 44 -7.62 0.32 -19.63
N LEU A 45 -7.43 -0.32 -20.79
CA LEU A 45 -7.35 0.37 -22.08
C LEU A 45 -8.61 1.21 -22.32
N GLY A 46 -8.42 2.49 -22.67
CA GLY A 46 -9.51 3.45 -22.85
C GLY A 46 -9.91 4.24 -21.60
N ARG A 47 -9.27 4.00 -20.46
CA ARG A 47 -9.34 4.86 -19.26
C ARG A 47 -8.02 5.62 -19.08
N THR A 48 -8.11 6.86 -18.63
CA THR A 48 -6.93 7.65 -18.27
C THR A 48 -6.54 7.29 -16.84
N PRO A 49 -5.29 6.86 -16.58
CA PRO A 49 -4.84 6.60 -15.22
C PRO A 49 -4.80 7.90 -14.42
N PRO A 50 -5.01 7.85 -13.09
CA PRO A 50 -4.98 9.05 -12.25
C PRO A 50 -3.58 9.69 -12.24
N TRP A 51 -2.54 8.91 -12.50
CA TRP A 51 -1.14 9.36 -12.59
C TRP A 51 -0.44 8.76 -13.81
N GLN A 52 0.41 9.55 -14.49
CA GLN A 52 1.29 9.10 -15.57
C GLN A 52 2.75 9.21 -15.14
N ILE A 53 3.14 8.46 -14.11
CA ILE A 53 4.54 8.43 -13.66
C ILE A 53 5.25 7.27 -14.36
N PRO A 54 6.30 7.54 -15.17
CA PRO A 54 7.14 6.47 -15.67
C PRO A 54 7.95 5.87 -14.52
N ILE A 55 7.81 4.57 -14.26
CA ILE A 55 8.79 3.86 -13.43
C ILE A 55 10.07 3.72 -14.26
N VAL A 56 11.18 4.22 -13.73
CA VAL A 56 12.48 4.13 -14.38
C VAL A 56 13.27 2.96 -13.79
N GLY A 57 14.01 2.26 -14.64
CA GLY A 57 14.94 1.21 -14.23
C GLY A 57 14.31 -0.13 -13.84
N GLU A 58 15.18 -1.12 -13.64
CA GLU A 58 14.82 -2.49 -13.30
C GLU A 58 14.49 -2.68 -11.81
N VAL A 59 13.78 -3.75 -11.48
CA VAL A 59 13.49 -4.13 -10.09
C VAL A 59 14.80 -4.62 -9.44
N PRO A 60 15.22 -4.06 -8.29
CA PRO A 60 16.38 -4.55 -7.56
C PRO A 60 16.19 -5.99 -7.08
N SER A 61 17.30 -6.72 -6.94
CA SER A 61 17.29 -8.03 -6.29
C SER A 61 16.81 -7.92 -4.84
N ALA A 62 15.93 -8.82 -4.42
CA ALA A 62 15.48 -8.89 -3.03
C ALA A 62 16.62 -9.26 -2.05
N LEU A 63 17.73 -9.84 -2.55
CA LEU A 63 18.93 -10.14 -1.76
C LEU A 63 19.82 -8.90 -1.54
N GLN A 64 19.64 -7.85 -2.35
CA GLN A 64 20.41 -6.61 -2.30
C GLN A 64 19.46 -5.42 -2.32
N THR A 65 18.79 -5.20 -1.20
CA THR A 65 17.85 -4.08 -1.05
C THR A 65 18.59 -2.74 -1.01
N PRO A 66 18.13 -1.72 -1.75
CA PRO A 66 18.69 -0.37 -1.67
C PRO A 66 18.64 0.20 -0.24
N SER A 67 19.61 1.04 0.11
CA SER A 67 19.59 1.79 1.37
C SER A 67 18.45 2.81 1.40
N GLY A 68 18.04 3.23 2.60
CA GLY A 68 16.97 4.20 2.79
C GLY A 68 15.59 3.69 2.34
N CYS A 69 14.88 4.48 1.55
CA CYS A 69 13.64 4.08 0.86
C CYS A 69 13.98 3.04 -0.21
N ALA A 70 13.41 1.84 -0.10
CA ALA A 70 13.69 0.74 -1.03
C ALA A 70 13.31 1.08 -2.49
N PHE A 71 12.36 1.98 -2.71
CA PHE A 71 11.90 2.39 -4.04
C PHE A 71 12.71 3.53 -4.67
N HIS A 72 13.61 4.19 -3.92
CA HIS A 72 14.32 5.38 -4.43
C HIS A 72 15.07 5.20 -5.77
N PRO A 73 15.64 4.02 -6.13
CA PRO A 73 16.35 3.89 -7.41
C PRO A 73 15.42 3.99 -8.64
N ARG A 74 14.11 3.80 -8.43
CA ARG A 74 13.08 3.77 -9.47
C ARG A 74 12.05 4.90 -9.32
N CYS A 75 12.15 5.66 -8.24
CA CYS A 75 11.21 6.73 -7.91
C CYS A 75 11.57 7.99 -8.69
N ALA A 76 10.65 8.48 -9.53
CA ALA A 76 10.82 9.74 -10.25
C ALA A 76 10.91 10.97 -9.31
N TYR A 77 10.45 10.82 -8.07
CA TYR A 77 10.46 11.86 -7.03
C TYR A 77 11.54 11.61 -5.96
N ALA A 78 12.56 10.79 -6.26
CA ALA A 78 13.63 10.52 -5.31
C ALA A 78 14.38 11.81 -4.92
N MET A 79 14.52 12.03 -3.62
CA MET A 79 15.31 13.11 -3.02
C MET A 79 16.57 12.55 -2.36
N PRO A 80 17.60 13.36 -2.05
CA PRO A 80 18.83 12.88 -1.41
C PRO A 80 18.61 12.11 -0.10
N ILE A 81 17.58 12.47 0.69
CA ILE A 81 17.22 11.74 1.91
C ILE A 81 16.72 10.31 1.64
N CYS A 82 16.13 10.07 0.47
CA CYS A 82 15.53 8.79 0.11
C CYS A 82 16.56 7.66 -0.02
N SER A 83 17.81 7.94 -0.38
CA SER A 83 18.88 6.94 -0.43
C SER A 83 19.56 6.71 0.92
N GLN A 84 19.32 7.58 1.90
CA GLN A 84 20.02 7.60 3.20
C GLN A 84 19.15 7.07 4.33
N VAL A 85 17.87 7.47 4.37
CA VAL A 85 16.96 7.20 5.49
C VAL A 85 15.74 6.44 4.97
N THR A 86 15.36 5.36 5.67
CA THR A 86 14.09 4.68 5.40
C THR A 86 12.96 5.59 5.91
N PRO A 87 12.00 5.99 5.06
CA PRO A 87 10.86 6.77 5.54
C PRO A 87 10.05 5.93 6.53
N PRO A 88 9.65 6.48 7.68
CA PRO A 88 8.75 5.78 8.58
C PRO A 88 7.36 5.67 7.93
N LEU A 89 6.62 4.63 8.28
CA LEU A 89 5.20 4.56 7.97
C LEU A 89 4.47 5.58 8.84
N SER A 90 3.84 6.57 8.23
CA SER A 90 3.21 7.71 8.92
C SER A 90 1.75 7.88 8.51
N GLN A 91 0.93 8.39 9.42
CA GLN A 91 -0.51 8.58 9.19
C GLN A 91 -0.78 10.01 8.70
N LEU A 92 -1.34 10.12 7.50
CA LEU A 92 -1.81 11.38 6.92
C LEU A 92 -3.06 11.88 7.66
N ALA A 93 -3.39 13.16 7.48
CA ALA A 93 -4.53 13.81 8.15
C ALA A 93 -5.89 13.15 7.87
N ASN A 94 -6.02 12.45 6.74
CA ASN A 94 -7.23 11.71 6.35
C ASN A 94 -7.24 10.25 6.86
N GLY A 95 -6.30 9.85 7.72
CA GLY A 95 -6.23 8.52 8.32
C GLY A 95 -5.50 7.46 7.49
N ARG A 96 -5.08 7.81 6.26
CA ARG A 96 -4.27 6.96 5.37
C ARG A 96 -2.84 6.84 5.88
N TRP A 97 -2.17 5.74 5.58
CA TRP A 97 -0.80 5.49 6.00
C TRP A 97 0.14 5.43 4.80
N VAL A 98 1.30 6.09 4.89
CA VAL A 98 2.29 6.11 3.82
C VAL A 98 3.72 6.14 4.38
N ALA A 99 4.61 5.37 3.77
CA ALA A 99 6.05 5.40 4.07
C ALA A 99 6.79 6.14 2.94
N CYS A 100 6.73 7.48 2.94
CA CYS A 100 7.38 8.30 1.91
C CYS A 100 7.86 9.65 2.46
N HIS A 101 9.06 10.08 2.05
CA HIS A 101 9.63 11.37 2.45
C HIS A 101 8.93 12.59 1.83
N LEU A 102 7.97 12.39 0.92
CA LEU A 102 7.09 13.46 0.46
C LEU A 102 6.13 13.94 1.55
N TYR A 103 5.98 13.18 2.64
CA TYR A 103 5.06 13.44 3.75
C TYR A 103 5.80 13.47 5.12
N PRO A 104 6.78 14.38 5.32
CA PRO A 104 7.65 14.37 6.50
C PRO A 104 6.95 14.77 7.81
N ASP A 105 5.87 15.54 7.75
CA ASP A 105 5.24 16.18 8.92
C ASP A 105 4.30 15.27 9.74
N HIS A 106 4.19 13.99 9.37
CA HIS A 106 3.24 13.04 9.96
C HIS A 106 3.88 12.05 10.95
N ILE A 107 5.14 12.30 11.33
CA ILE A 107 5.96 11.39 12.17
C ILE A 107 5.70 11.60 13.67
N ASP A 108 5.32 12.82 14.09
CA ASP A 108 5.30 13.22 15.50
C ASP A 108 4.14 12.63 16.32
N SER A 109 3.20 11.91 15.68
CA SER A 109 2.02 11.34 16.34
C SER A 109 2.03 9.81 16.47
N ILE A 110 3.13 9.14 16.12
CA ILE A 110 3.19 7.67 16.13
C ILE A 110 3.66 7.17 17.50
N ASP A 111 2.76 6.53 18.23
CA ASP A 111 3.12 5.66 19.34
C ASP A 111 3.92 4.44 18.82
N LYS A 112 5.23 4.46 19.03
CA LYS A 112 6.16 3.38 18.62
C LYS A 112 5.97 2.07 19.38
N SER A 113 5.12 2.07 20.42
CA SER A 113 4.76 0.87 21.20
C SER A 113 3.46 0.22 20.72
N ALA A 114 2.71 0.90 19.84
CA ALA A 114 1.47 0.36 19.30
C ALA A 114 1.77 -0.67 18.20
N PRO A 115 1.21 -1.90 18.27
CA PRO A 115 1.27 -2.84 17.16
C PRO A 115 0.53 -2.27 15.94
N PRO A 116 0.94 -2.63 14.71
CA PRO A 116 0.24 -2.20 13.50
C PRO A 116 -1.25 -2.57 13.61
N PRO A 117 -2.18 -1.67 13.24
CA PRO A 117 -3.60 -1.95 13.35
C PRO A 117 -3.92 -3.17 12.49
N ALA A 118 -4.33 -4.26 13.14
CA ALA A 118 -4.80 -5.44 12.45
C ALA A 118 -6.04 -5.07 11.60
N PRO A 119 -6.20 -5.64 10.40
CA PRO A 119 -7.46 -5.51 9.70
C PRO A 119 -8.54 -6.24 10.51
N GLU A 120 -9.47 -5.48 11.09
CA GLU A 120 -10.72 -6.01 11.64
C GLU A 120 -11.55 -6.53 10.46
N ILE A 121 -11.43 -7.82 10.19
CA ILE A 121 -12.37 -8.54 9.34
C ILE A 121 -13.47 -9.01 10.28
N GLU A 122 -14.53 -8.22 10.41
CA GLU A 122 -15.72 -8.61 11.16
C GLU A 122 -16.54 -9.64 10.37
N ASP A 123 -16.99 -10.65 11.10
CA ASP A 123 -17.45 -11.96 10.67
C ASP A 123 -18.75 -11.95 9.84
N ALA A 124 -18.73 -12.68 8.72
CA ALA A 124 -19.95 -13.18 8.09
C ALA A 124 -19.70 -14.50 7.35
N ILE A 125 -19.40 -15.58 8.08
CA ILE A 125 -19.78 -16.94 7.65
C ILE A 125 -20.38 -17.66 8.86
N THR A 126 -21.60 -17.31 9.24
CA THR A 126 -22.47 -18.20 10.01
C THR A 126 -23.13 -19.18 9.04
N GLN A 127 -22.65 -20.43 9.08
CA GLN A 127 -23.38 -21.58 8.59
C GLN A 127 -24.54 -21.89 9.56
N GLU A 128 -25.75 -21.98 9.02
CA GLU A 128 -26.92 -22.74 9.49
C GLU A 128 -27.86 -22.78 8.26
N ASP A 129 -28.50 -23.86 7.83
CA ASP A 129 -29.09 -24.94 8.61
C ASP A 129 -29.38 -26.17 7.70
N THR A 130 -29.41 -27.30 8.40
CA THR A 130 -29.70 -28.72 8.17
C THR A 130 -30.70 -29.19 7.09
N SER A 131 -30.57 -30.45 6.66
CA SER A 131 -31.58 -31.52 6.89
C SER A 131 -31.32 -32.83 6.11
N LYS A 132 -31.41 -33.95 6.87
CA LYS A 132 -31.82 -35.33 6.49
C LYS A 132 -30.87 -36.19 5.62
N ALA A 133 -30.61 -37.47 5.89
CA ALA A 133 -31.19 -38.43 6.83
C ALA A 133 -30.21 -39.61 7.08
N ALA A 134 -30.21 -40.15 8.30
CA ALA A 134 -29.60 -41.42 8.71
C ALA A 134 -30.51 -42.62 8.32
N PRO A 135 -30.28 -43.86 8.80
CA PRO A 135 -29.16 -44.78 8.60
C PRO A 135 -29.63 -46.15 8.02
N LEU A 136 -28.70 -46.97 7.52
CA LEU A 136 -28.53 -48.42 7.76
C LEU A 136 -27.36 -48.95 6.90
#